data_AF-A0A2C1CYX8-F1
#
_entry.id   AF-A0A2C1CYX8-F1
#
_cell.length_a   1.000
_cell.length_b   1.000
_cell.length_c   1.000
_cell.angle_alpha   90.00
_cell.angle_beta   90.00
_cell.angle_gamma   90.00
#
_symmetry.space_group_name_H-M   'P 1'
#
loop_
_entity.id
_entity.type
_entity.pdbx_description
1 polymer ?
#
loop_
_entity_poly.entity_id
_entity_poly.type
_entity_poly.pdbx_seq_one_letter_code
_entity_poly.pdbx_strand_id
1 'polypeptide(L)'
;MSTIRRQVTMDQETEDYIKDYMEEHGIRYTGEAMGRICKEHEAAKSTEWSLNYITEVVSNNLHDVLKSELTKIRLGANSADRNTQVLI
;
A
#
# COMPACT_ATOMS: atom_id res chain seq x y z
N MET A 1 -14.41 25.93 11.96
CA MET A 1 -13.06 25.40 12.26
C MET A 1 -12.24 26.52 12.90
N SER A 2 -11.53 26.24 13.99
CA SER A 2 -10.62 27.21 14.62
C SER A 2 -9.31 27.28 13.84
N THR A 3 -8.91 28.47 13.40
CA THR A 3 -7.62 28.69 12.74
C THR A 3 -6.55 28.99 13.78
N ILE A 4 -5.43 28.27 13.73
CA ILE A 4 -4.26 28.52 14.60
C ILE A 4 -3.19 29.23 13.76
N ARG A 5 -2.69 30.38 14.24
CA ARG A 5 -1.55 31.07 13.62
C ARG A 5 -0.28 30.70 14.35
N ARG A 6 0.77 30.36 13.59
CA ARG A 6 2.08 29.98 14.12
C ARG A 6 3.16 30.49 13.19
N GLN A 7 4.29 30.89 13.77
CA GLN A 7 5.52 31.15 13.03
C GLN A 7 6.31 29.85 12.93
N VAL A 8 6.82 29.54 11.73
CA VAL A 8 7.58 28.33 11.44
C VAL A 8 8.89 28.71 10.76
N THR A 9 9.93 27.91 11.02
CA THR A 9 11.21 27.98 10.32
C THR A 9 11.36 26.69 9.54
N MET A 10 11.77 26.79 8.28
CA MET A 10 12.05 25.67 7.39
C MET A 10 13.28 26.00 6.56
N ASP A 11 13.90 24.97 5.99
CA ASP A 11 14.98 25.13 5.01
C ASP A 11 14.44 25.69 3.68
N GLN A 12 15.38 26.13 2.84
CA GLN A 12 15.06 26.75 1.55
C GLN A 12 14.37 25.79 0.59
N GLU A 13 14.76 24.51 0.59
CA GLU A 13 14.18 23.49 -0.30
C GLU A 13 12.70 23.27 0.02
N THR A 14 12.34 23.20 1.29
CA THR A 14 10.94 23.11 1.73
C THR A 14 10.14 24.35 1.34
N GLU A 15 10.70 25.54 1.49
CA GLU A 15 10.04 26.79 1.09
C GLU A 15 9.82 26.85 -0.44
N ASP A 16 10.81 26.43 -1.22
CA ASP A 16 10.72 26.39 -2.68
C ASP A 16 9.67 25.38 -3.15
N TYR A 17 9.65 24.19 -2.56
CA TYR A 17 8.61 23.18 -2.83
C TYR A 17 7.21 23.72 -2.57
N ILE A 18 6.99 24.43 -1.46
CA ILE A 18 5.67 25.00 -1.14
C ILE A 18 5.29 26.08 -2.17
N LYS A 19 6.24 26.90 -2.64
CA LYS A 19 5.98 27.90 -3.68
C LYS A 19 5.61 27.28 -5.01
N ASP A 20 6.34 26.26 -5.45
CA ASP A 20 6.05 25.54 -6.69
C ASP A 20 4.65 24.92 -6.62
N TYR A 21 4.33 24.26 -5.50
CA TYR A 21 3.00 23.71 -5.26
C TYR A 21 1.92 24.80 -5.26
N MET A 22 2.20 25.97 -4.68
CA MET A 22 1.29 27.12 -4.70
C MET A 22 1.03 27.64 -6.11
N GLU A 23 2.07 27.74 -6.95
CA GLU A 23 1.95 28.17 -8.33
C GLU A 23 1.14 27.16 -9.15
N GLU A 24 1.49 25.88 -9.07
CA GLU A 24 0.81 24.78 -9.77
C GLU A 24 -0.69 24.73 -9.46
N HIS A 25 -1.06 24.96 -8.20
CA HIS A 25 -2.45 24.82 -7.73
C HIS A 25 -3.19 26.16 -7.58
N GLY A 26 -2.58 27.28 -7.98
CA GLY A 26 -3.16 28.62 -7.89
C GLY A 26 -3.50 29.07 -6.46
N ILE A 27 -2.68 28.67 -5.48
CA ILE A 27 -2.90 28.94 -4.06
C ILE A 27 -2.19 30.23 -3.65
N ARG A 28 -2.93 31.12 -3.00
CA ARG A 28 -2.40 32.43 -2.58
C ARG A 28 -1.65 32.41 -1.25
N TYR A 29 -2.02 31.51 -0.34
CA TYR A 29 -1.54 31.52 1.04
C TYR A 29 -0.76 30.25 1.38
N THR A 30 0.46 30.41 1.87
CA THR A 30 1.34 29.31 2.30
C THR A 30 0.65 28.38 3.31
N GLY A 31 -0.10 28.94 4.27
CA GLY A 31 -0.83 28.11 5.24
C GLY A 31 -1.93 27.25 4.62
N GLU A 32 -2.54 27.70 3.52
CA GLU A 32 -3.48 26.88 2.76
C GLU A 32 -2.76 25.76 2.00
N ALA A 33 -1.64 26.08 1.35
CA ALA A 33 -0.82 25.10 0.63
C ALA A 33 -0.31 24.00 1.58
N MET A 34 0.30 24.38 2.71
CA MET A 34 0.72 23.44 3.75
C MET A 34 -0.45 22.57 4.22
N GLY A 35 -1.63 23.16 4.42
CA GLY A 35 -2.83 22.42 4.82
C GLY A 35 -3.28 21.39 3.79
N ARG A 36 -3.15 21.67 2.49
CA ARG A 36 -3.46 20.71 1.42
C ARG A 36 -2.40 19.62 1.32
N ILE A 37 -1.13 19.98 1.33
CA ILE A 37 0.00 19.03 1.33
C ILE A 37 -0.14 18.03 2.49
N CYS A 38 -0.49 18.50 3.70
CA CYS A 38 -0.71 17.61 4.84
C CYS A 38 -1.87 16.62 4.61
N LYS A 39 -2.97 17.07 4.00
CA LYS A 39 -4.12 16.19 3.68
C LYS A 39 -3.78 15.17 2.61
N GLU A 40 -3.04 15.59 1.58
CA GLU A 40 -2.57 14.71 0.52
C GLU A 40 -1.60 13.65 1.07
N HIS A 41 -0.68 14.07 1.94
CA HIS A 41 0.22 13.15 2.64
C HIS A 41 -0.54 12.14 3.52
N GLU A 42 -1.55 12.59 4.26
CA GLU A 42 -2.40 11.70 5.07
C GLU A 42 -3.16 10.69 4.18
N ALA A 43 -3.73 11.15 3.06
CA ALA A 43 -4.42 10.28 2.10
C ALA A 43 -3.48 9.27 1.44
N ALA A 44 -2.26 9.71 1.06
CA ALA A 44 -1.23 8.85 0.49
C ALA A 44 -0.81 7.78 1.51
N LYS A 45 -0.57 8.15 2.77
CA LYS A 45 -0.21 7.22 3.85
C LYS A 45 -1.32 6.20 4.12
N SER A 46 -2.59 6.63 4.12
CA SER A 46 -3.73 5.73 4.26
C SER A 46 -3.84 4.73 3.10
N THR A 47 -3.57 5.20 1.88
CA THR A 47 -3.55 4.37 0.67
C THR A 47 -2.40 3.37 0.69
N GLU A 48 -1.20 3.79 1.08
CA GLU A 48 -0.03 2.92 1.24
C GLU A 48 -0.29 1.82 2.27
N TRP A 49 -0.88 2.17 3.42
CA TRP A 49 -1.23 1.20 4.46
C TRP A 49 -2.24 0.17 3.94
N SER A 50 -3.23 0.62 3.16
CA SER A 50 -4.21 -0.25 2.52
C SER A 50 -3.56 -1.17 1.49
N LEU A 51 -2.62 -0.67 0.69
CA LEU A 51 -1.91 -1.46 -0.32
C LEU A 51 -1.04 -2.56 0.33
N ASN A 52 -0.32 -2.23 1.40
CA ASN A 52 0.49 -3.20 2.14
C ASN A 52 -0.39 -4.31 2.73
N TYR A 53 -1.52 -3.95 3.32
CA TYR A 53 -2.49 -4.91 3.85
C TYR A 53 -3.07 -5.82 2.76
N ILE A 54 -3.50 -5.25 1.62
CA ILE A 54 -4.01 -6.03 0.49
C ILE A 54 -2.94 -7.00 -0.03
N THR A 55 -1.70 -6.54 -0.15
CA THR A 55 -0.58 -7.37 -0.62
C THR A 55 -0.34 -8.56 0.31
N GLU A 56 -0.39 -8.34 1.62
CA GLU A 56 -0.27 -9.40 2.63
C GLU A 56 -1.41 -10.41 2.52
N VAL A 57 -2.67 -9.94 2.47
CA VAL A 57 -3.85 -10.81 2.38
C VAL A 57 -3.83 -11.65 1.11
N VAL A 58 -3.50 -11.03 -0.03
CA VAL A 58 -3.40 -11.74 -1.32
C VAL A 58 -2.27 -12.77 -1.29
N SER A 59 -1.10 -12.42 -0.75
CA SER A 59 0.04 -13.34 -0.66
C SER A 59 -0.28 -14.56 0.21
N ASN A 60 -0.93 -14.36 1.35
CA ASN A 60 -1.36 -15.44 2.23
C ASN A 60 -2.41 -16.34 1.57
N ASN A 61 -3.42 -15.75 0.92
CA ASN A 61 -4.42 -16.53 0.19
C ASN A 61 -3.80 -17.36 -0.94
N LEU A 62 -2.87 -16.78 -1.71
CA LEU A 62 -2.16 -17.51 -2.75
C LEU A 62 -1.31 -18.64 -2.18
N HIS A 63 -0.61 -18.42 -1.06
CA HIS A 63 0.15 -19.46 -0.37
C HIS A 63 -0.74 -20.64 0.02
N ASP A 64 -1.89 -20.37 0.62
CA ASP A 64 -2.82 -21.40 1.07
C ASP A 64 -3.42 -22.19 -0.10
N VAL A 65 -3.82 -21.51 -1.18
CA VAL A 65 -4.32 -22.16 -2.40
C VAL A 65 -3.24 -23.06 -3.00
N LEU A 66 -2.01 -22.55 -3.19
CA LEU A 66 -0.91 -23.34 -3.75
C LEU A 66 -0.57 -24.55 -2.89
N LYS A 67 -0.55 -24.39 -1.56
CA LYS A 67 -0.31 -25.49 -0.62
C LYS A 67 -1.41 -26.56 -0.68
N SER A 68 -2.66 -26.15 -0.82
CA SER A 68 -3.80 -27.06 -0.99
C SER A 68 -3.69 -27.85 -2.29
N GLU A 69 -3.44 -27.16 -3.41
CA GLU A 69 -3.27 -27.81 -4.72
C GLU A 69 -2.08 -28.77 -4.75
N LEU A 70 -0.93 -28.37 -4.19
CA LEU A 70 0.23 -29.25 -4.06
C LEU A 70 -0.09 -30.49 -3.23
N THR A 71 -0.87 -30.33 -2.16
CA THR A 71 -1.30 -31.46 -1.32
C THR A 71 -2.20 -32.42 -2.11
N LYS A 72 -3.15 -31.90 -2.88
CA LYS A 72 -4.02 -32.71 -3.76
C LYS A 72 -3.20 -33.47 -4.81
N ILE A 73 -2.23 -32.82 -5.44
CA ILE A 73 -1.33 -33.46 -6.42
C ILE A 73 -0.56 -34.62 -5.77
N ARG A 74 0.01 -34.40 -4.58
CA ARG A 74 0.74 -35.46 -3.85
C ARG A 74 -0.16 -36.65 -3.49
N LEU A 75 -1.38 -36.39 -3.02
CA LEU A 75 -2.34 -37.46 -2.71
C LEU A 75 -2.77 -38.21 -3.96
N GLY A 76 -3.03 -37.49 -5.06
CA GLY A 76 -3.35 -38.08 -6.35
C GLY A 76 -2.23 -38.98 -6.88
N ALA A 77 -0.99 -38.49 -6.88
CA ALA A 77 0.19 -39.25 -7.28
C ALA A 77 0.37 -40.52 -6.45
N ASN A 78 0.26 -40.41 -5.11
CA ASN A 78 0.35 -41.57 -4.21
C ASN A 78 -0.77 -42.60 -4.46
N SER A 79 -1.99 -42.15 -4.77
CA SER A 79 -3.10 -43.04 -5.08
C SER A 79 -2.92 -43.76 -6.42
N ALA A 80 -2.39 -43.07 -7.44
CA ALA A 80 -2.10 -43.64 -8.75
C ALA A 80 -0.95 -44.67 -8.68
N ASP A 81 0.09 -44.37 -7.91
CA ASP A 81 1.22 -45.28 -7.66
C ASP A 81 0.75 -46.57 -6.96
N ARG A 82 -0.04 -46.44 -5.88
CA ARG A 82 -0.62 -47.58 -5.16
C ARG A 82 -1.54 -48.44 -6.04
N ASN A 83 -2.37 -47.80 -6.87
CA ASN A 83 -3.25 -48.53 -7.79
C ASN A 83 -2.45 -49.29 -8.85
N THR A 84 -1.32 -48.73 -9.31
CA THR A 84 -0.44 -49.40 -10.28
C THR A 84 0.24 -50.63 -9.67
N GLN A 85 0.67 -50.58 -8.39
CA GLN A 85 1.24 -51.73 -7.69
C GLN A 85 0.23 -52.88 -7.43
N VAL A 86 -1.07 -52.60 -7.35
CA VAL A 86 -2.10 -53.64 -7.18
C VAL A 86 -2.42 -54.36 -8.50
N LEU A 87 -2.16 -53.71 -9.64
CA LEU A 87 -2.46 -54.20 -10.99
C LEU A 87 -1.34 -55.05 -11.61
N ILE A 88 -0.16 -55.11 -10.98
CA ILE A 88 1.03 -55.86 -11.43
C ILE A 88 1.26 -57.03 -10.47
#